data_AF-A0A1V9FMX5-F1
#
_entry.id   AF-A0A1V9FMX5-F1
#
_cell.length_a   1.000
_cell.length_b   1.000
_cell.length_c   1.000
_cell.angle_alpha   90.00
_cell.angle_beta   90.00
_cell.angle_gamma   90.00
#
_symmetry.space_group_name_H-M   'P 1'
#
loop_
_entity.id
_entity.type
_entity.pdbx_description
1 polymer ?
#
loop_
_entity_poly.entity_id
_entity_poly.type
_entity_poly.pdbx_seq_one_letter_code
_entity_poly.pdbx_strand_id
1 'polypeptide(L)'
;MNLFTRKLLCLFFLNLVFCSLKSQLILPVGPVVGIIRGSVPTVKLFKSCKFDSSDAIFGIDLADTTNGRDGLFNFIIDNSKDLAELKKSWIFKDAARSQRGQKVFKVFYTRNKVVKRTWVIFPEAFCIATDEGAYLFDVSMLTKLHSKSPLVYRVRTDTLGSRDEFIKFYDSVKAISSFLYLNEPDVGEGSFEVKLKAATKNVPEDIGLRIIDICNEIKPKTAFRVYFKNGEEAVDSKSKTYVVRCDRSLFEQFSYPDMEKGEWAPATYIIQSYWRK
;
A
#
# COMPACT_ATOMS: atom_id res chain seq x y z
N MET A 1 -0.40 0.79 15.06
CA MET A 1 0.28 0.16 13.90
C MET A 1 0.37 -1.34 14.18
N ASN A 2 -0.34 -2.18 13.41
CA ASN A 2 -0.31 -3.63 13.61
C ASN A 2 1.11 -4.17 13.35
N LEU A 3 1.50 -5.24 14.04
CA LEU A 3 2.80 -5.93 13.89
C LEU A 3 3.18 -6.23 12.42
N PHE A 4 2.17 -6.30 11.55
CA PHE A 4 2.25 -6.51 10.11
C PHE A 4 3.01 -5.40 9.35
N THR A 5 2.74 -4.12 9.65
CA THR A 5 3.41 -3.01 8.96
C THR A 5 4.89 -2.92 9.33
N ARG A 6 5.28 -3.39 10.52
CA ARG A 6 6.69 -3.44 10.97
C ARG A 6 7.50 -4.51 10.22
N LYS A 7 6.92 -5.68 9.94
CA LYS A 7 7.65 -6.78 9.29
C LYS A 7 7.83 -6.57 7.78
N LEU A 8 6.84 -5.96 7.10
CA LEU A 8 6.96 -5.65 5.68
C LEU A 8 8.00 -4.53 5.42
N LEU A 9 8.11 -3.56 6.34
CA LEU A 9 9.13 -2.50 6.24
C LEU A 9 10.56 -3.05 6.44
N CYS A 10 10.76 -4.04 7.33
CA CYS A 10 12.10 -4.60 7.59
C CYS A 10 12.65 -5.38 6.38
N LEU A 11 11.80 -6.01 5.58
CA LEU A 11 12.21 -6.70 4.34
C LEU A 11 12.54 -5.74 3.19
N PHE A 12 11.99 -4.53 3.21
CA PHE A 12 12.29 -3.49 2.22
C PHE A 12 13.64 -2.81 2.47
N PHE A 13 14.04 -2.61 3.73
CA PHE A 13 15.31 -1.95 4.05
C PHE A 13 16.54 -2.87 3.97
N LEU A 14 16.41 -4.19 4.20
CA LEU A 14 17.57 -5.09 4.11
C LEU A 14 18.09 -5.28 2.67
N ASN A 15 17.27 -5.06 1.64
CA ASN A 15 17.68 -5.23 0.24
C ASN A 15 18.23 -3.95 -0.41
N LEU A 16 18.10 -2.79 0.23
CA LEU A 16 18.63 -1.52 -0.29
C LEU A 16 20.09 -1.25 0.15
N VAL A 17 20.58 -1.96 1.16
CA VAL A 17 21.94 -1.75 1.72
C VAL A 17 23.03 -2.57 0.99
N PHE A 18 22.69 -3.49 0.09
CA PHE A 18 23.68 -4.35 -0.57
C PHE A 18 24.01 -4.02 -2.04
N CYS A 19 23.54 -2.89 -2.58
CA CYS A 19 23.78 -2.53 -4.00
C CYS A 19 24.88 -1.49 -4.24
N SER A 20 25.79 -1.24 -3.30
CA SER A 20 26.94 -0.35 -3.55
C SER A 20 28.18 -0.82 -2.81
N LEU A 21 28.87 -1.82 -3.36
CA LEU A 21 30.32 -1.97 -3.25
C LEU A 21 30.81 -3.01 -4.27
N LYS A 22 31.33 -2.51 -5.40
CA LYS A 22 32.26 -3.28 -6.25
C LYS A 22 33.62 -3.24 -5.57
N SER A 23 34.06 -4.34 -4.98
CA SER A 23 35.49 -4.65 -4.88
C SER A 23 35.69 -6.15 -4.67
N GLN A 24 36.56 -6.67 -5.53
CA GLN A 24 37.11 -8.02 -5.65
C GLN A 24 37.24 -8.81 -4.34
N LEU A 25 36.70 -10.03 -4.34
CA LEU A 25 37.28 -11.15 -3.59
C LEU A 25 37.02 -12.46 -4.36
N ILE A 26 38.10 -13.23 -4.51
CA ILE A 26 38.19 -14.49 -5.25
C ILE A 26 38.10 -15.66 -4.24
N LEU A 27 37.33 -16.69 -4.63
CA LEU A 27 37.26 -18.11 -4.17
C LEU A 27 36.43 -18.48 -2.90
N PRO A 28 35.89 -19.73 -2.79
CA PRO A 28 36.10 -20.91 -3.64
C PRO A 28 34.82 -21.57 -4.22
N VAL A 29 35.06 -22.46 -5.19
CA VAL A 29 34.10 -23.34 -5.85
C VAL A 29 33.78 -24.55 -4.96
N GLY A 30 32.47 -24.84 -4.80
CA GLY A 30 31.93 -26.18 -4.49
C GLY A 30 30.91 -26.23 -3.34
N PRO A 31 30.04 -27.26 -3.25
CA PRO A 31 29.47 -28.12 -4.30
C PRO A 31 28.03 -27.70 -4.63
N VAL A 32 27.51 -28.24 -5.73
CA VAL A 32 26.09 -28.22 -6.09
C VAL A 32 25.29 -28.84 -4.94
N VAL A 33 24.64 -28.02 -4.11
CA VAL A 33 23.66 -28.47 -3.13
C VAL A 33 22.29 -28.27 -3.75
N GLY A 34 21.61 -29.39 -4.00
CA GLY A 34 20.35 -29.47 -4.69
C GLY A 34 19.31 -28.48 -4.17
N ILE A 35 18.51 -27.97 -5.09
CA ILE A 35 17.27 -27.24 -4.79
C ILE A 35 16.43 -28.19 -3.93
N ILE A 36 16.43 -27.98 -2.62
CA ILE A 36 15.42 -28.54 -1.74
C ILE A 36 14.11 -27.94 -2.23
N ARG A 37 13.34 -28.72 -3.01
CA ARG A 37 11.93 -28.46 -3.27
C ARG A 37 11.20 -28.62 -1.93
N GLY A 38 11.32 -27.61 -1.07
CA GLY A 38 10.41 -27.45 0.05
C GLY A 38 9.02 -27.36 -0.54
N SER A 39 8.12 -28.24 -0.12
CA SER A 39 6.71 -28.17 -0.51
C SER A 39 6.20 -26.77 -0.18
N VAL A 40 5.80 -26.02 -1.19
CA VAL A 40 5.16 -24.72 -0.97
C VAL A 40 3.87 -25.02 -0.21
N PRO A 41 3.64 -24.38 0.95
CA PRO A 41 2.48 -24.69 1.78
C PRO A 41 1.20 -24.37 1.01
N THR A 42 0.22 -25.26 1.14
CA THR A 42 -1.13 -24.98 0.64
C THR A 42 -1.74 -23.81 1.39
N VAL A 43 -2.13 -22.75 0.69
CA VAL A 43 -2.77 -21.56 1.25
C VAL A 43 -4.27 -21.68 1.13
N LYS A 44 -4.97 -21.44 2.24
CA LYS A 44 -6.43 -21.31 2.29
C LYS A 44 -6.76 -19.85 2.60
N LEU A 45 -7.05 -19.06 1.57
CA LEU A 45 -7.05 -17.60 1.66
C LEU A 45 -7.97 -17.05 2.77
N PHE A 46 -9.10 -17.72 2.97
CA PHE A 46 -10.14 -17.31 3.93
C PHE A 46 -10.21 -18.21 5.18
N LYS A 47 -9.17 -18.99 5.49
CA LYS A 47 -9.19 -20.00 6.59
C LYS A 47 -9.71 -19.42 7.91
N SER A 48 -9.22 -18.25 8.30
CA SER A 48 -9.55 -17.57 9.56
C SER A 48 -10.87 -16.78 9.53
N CYS A 49 -11.50 -16.59 8.37
CA CYS A 49 -12.70 -15.77 8.26
C CYS A 49 -13.94 -16.54 8.70
N LYS A 50 -14.74 -15.97 9.61
CA LYS A 50 -16.08 -16.44 9.95
C LYS A 50 -17.06 -15.42 9.38
N PHE A 51 -17.65 -15.73 8.22
CA PHE A 51 -18.47 -14.76 7.50
C PHE A 51 -19.86 -14.64 8.10
N ASP A 52 -20.32 -13.39 8.25
CA ASP A 52 -21.67 -13.00 8.64
C ASP A 52 -22.18 -11.87 7.72
N SER A 53 -23.31 -11.25 8.07
CA SER A 53 -23.94 -10.19 7.26
C SER A 53 -23.15 -8.88 7.21
N SER A 54 -22.12 -8.71 8.04
CA SER A 54 -21.24 -7.55 8.02
C SER A 54 -20.07 -7.68 7.04
N ASP A 55 -19.86 -8.88 6.50
CA ASP A 55 -18.73 -9.20 5.64
C ASP A 55 -19.09 -9.04 4.16
N ALA A 56 -18.13 -8.54 3.37
CA ALA A 56 -18.23 -8.57 1.92
C ALA A 56 -16.86 -8.78 1.28
N ILE A 57 -16.85 -9.48 0.15
CA ILE A 57 -15.68 -9.63 -0.72
C ILE A 57 -16.03 -9.07 -2.09
N PHE A 58 -15.19 -8.20 -2.63
CA PHE A 58 -15.36 -7.69 -3.98
C PHE A 58 -14.03 -7.58 -4.71
N GLY A 59 -14.07 -7.79 -6.01
CA GLY A 59 -12.95 -7.61 -6.92
C GLY A 59 -13.19 -6.42 -7.83
N ILE A 60 -12.20 -5.54 -7.96
CA ILE A 60 -12.22 -4.42 -8.90
C ILE A 60 -10.89 -4.28 -9.63
N ASP A 61 -10.98 -3.96 -10.92
CA ASP A 61 -9.86 -3.43 -11.70
C ASP A 61 -9.60 -1.96 -11.27
N LEU A 62 -8.38 -1.64 -10.88
CA LEU A 62 -8.02 -0.27 -10.50
C LEU A 62 -7.37 0.52 -11.64
N ALA A 63 -7.38 0.00 -12.87
CA ALA A 63 -7.00 0.82 -14.02
C ALA A 63 -7.88 2.08 -14.08
N ASP A 64 -7.25 3.25 -14.22
CA ASP A 64 -7.83 4.61 -14.19
C ASP A 64 -8.90 4.92 -15.25
N THR A 65 -9.44 3.90 -15.93
CA THR A 65 -10.51 4.06 -16.91
C THR A 65 -11.78 3.46 -16.35
N THR A 66 -12.79 4.32 -16.19
CA THR A 66 -14.18 3.91 -15.97
C THR A 66 -14.55 2.83 -16.98
N ASN A 67 -14.63 1.59 -16.51
CA ASN A 67 -14.94 0.39 -17.29
C ASN A 67 -13.92 0.06 -18.41
N GLY A 68 -12.64 -0.10 -18.06
CA GLY A 68 -11.70 -0.83 -18.92
C GLY A 68 -12.15 -2.28 -19.22
N ARG A 69 -11.50 -2.93 -20.20
CA ARG A 69 -11.80 -4.30 -20.69
C ARG A 69 -11.98 -5.38 -19.62
N ASP A 70 -11.51 -5.15 -18.38
CA ASP A 70 -11.59 -6.11 -17.27
C ASP A 70 -12.83 -5.89 -16.39
N GLY A 71 -13.79 -5.06 -16.83
CA GLY A 71 -15.14 -5.03 -16.25
C GLY A 71 -15.77 -6.42 -16.10
N LEU A 72 -15.34 -7.36 -16.97
CA LEU A 72 -15.70 -8.78 -16.99
C LEU A 72 -15.21 -9.58 -15.76
N PHE A 73 -14.36 -9.01 -14.91
CA PHE A 73 -13.90 -9.64 -13.67
C PHE A 73 -14.47 -8.98 -12.42
N ASN A 74 -15.10 -7.80 -12.53
CA ASN A 74 -15.59 -7.09 -11.36
C ASN A 74 -16.74 -7.86 -10.70
N PHE A 75 -16.61 -8.19 -9.42
CA PHE A 75 -17.62 -8.96 -8.71
C PHE A 75 -17.82 -8.46 -7.30
N ILE A 76 -18.97 -8.79 -6.71
CA ILE A 76 -19.24 -8.53 -5.29
C ILE A 76 -20.06 -9.65 -4.66
N ILE A 77 -19.61 -10.13 -3.51
CA ILE A 77 -20.32 -11.10 -2.68
C ILE A 77 -20.45 -10.51 -1.28
N ASP A 78 -21.68 -10.31 -0.85
CA ASP A 78 -22.02 -9.73 0.45
C ASP A 78 -23.10 -10.53 1.20
N ASN A 79 -23.33 -11.78 0.78
CA ASN A 79 -24.17 -12.73 1.49
C ASN A 79 -23.33 -13.88 2.06
N SER A 80 -23.64 -14.28 3.29
CA SER A 80 -22.85 -15.26 4.06
C SER A 80 -22.77 -16.63 3.40
N LYS A 81 -23.81 -17.06 2.68
CA LYS A 81 -23.86 -18.34 1.97
C LYS A 81 -22.80 -18.40 0.87
N ASP A 82 -22.80 -17.43 -0.03
CA ASP A 82 -21.85 -17.39 -1.15
C ASP A 82 -20.43 -17.12 -0.67
N LEU A 83 -20.25 -16.33 0.39
CA LEU A 83 -18.95 -16.16 1.04
C LEU A 83 -18.42 -17.49 1.61
N ALA A 84 -19.29 -18.31 2.20
CA ALA A 84 -18.91 -19.63 2.69
C ALA A 84 -18.57 -20.60 1.55
N GLU A 85 -19.22 -20.49 0.39
CA GLU A 85 -18.85 -21.23 -0.82
C GLU A 85 -17.49 -20.78 -1.36
N LEU A 86 -17.25 -19.46 -1.46
CA LEU A 86 -15.98 -18.88 -1.90
C LEU A 86 -14.81 -19.35 -1.04
N LYS A 87 -15.01 -19.40 0.29
CA LYS A 87 -14.03 -19.91 1.25
C LYS A 87 -13.55 -21.32 0.94
N LYS A 88 -14.44 -22.18 0.41
CA LYS A 88 -14.12 -23.57 0.09
C LYS A 88 -13.31 -23.70 -1.21
N SER A 89 -13.47 -22.77 -2.15
CA SER A 89 -12.84 -22.84 -3.49
C SER A 89 -11.53 -22.07 -3.59
N TRP A 90 -11.28 -21.08 -2.74
CA TRP A 90 -10.05 -20.26 -2.78
C TRP A 90 -8.90 -20.89 -1.96
N ILE A 91 -8.41 -22.00 -2.49
CA ILE A 91 -7.29 -22.78 -1.93
C ILE A 91 -6.23 -22.95 -3.01
N PHE A 92 -5.00 -22.51 -2.73
CA PHE A 92 -3.90 -22.48 -3.70
C PHE A 92 -2.74 -23.36 -3.21
N LYS A 93 -2.12 -24.12 -4.11
CA LYS A 93 -1.09 -25.12 -3.77
C LYS A 93 0.24 -24.85 -4.46
N ASP A 94 0.17 -24.39 -5.70
CA ASP A 94 1.34 -24.24 -6.55
C ASP A 94 1.90 -22.82 -6.44
N ALA A 95 3.17 -22.69 -6.06
CA ALA A 95 3.83 -21.39 -6.05
C ALA A 95 3.92 -20.80 -7.46
N ALA A 96 3.79 -19.48 -7.51
CA ALA A 96 4.10 -18.68 -8.69
C ALA A 96 5.27 -17.75 -8.39
N ARG A 97 5.93 -17.27 -9.45
CA ARG A 97 6.89 -16.15 -9.31
C ARG A 97 6.10 -14.86 -9.14
N SER A 98 6.48 -14.05 -8.15
CA SER A 98 5.95 -12.70 -7.98
C SER A 98 6.20 -11.89 -9.25
N GLN A 99 5.16 -11.20 -9.73
CA GLN A 99 5.25 -10.34 -10.90
C GLN A 99 5.36 -8.88 -10.49
N ARG A 100 6.07 -8.09 -11.29
CA ARG A 100 6.18 -6.63 -11.17
C ARG A 100 5.80 -5.99 -12.51
N GLY A 101 5.19 -4.82 -12.48
CA GLY A 101 4.92 -4.01 -13.68
C GLY A 101 3.77 -4.52 -14.57
N GLN A 102 2.99 -5.49 -14.11
CA GLN A 102 1.81 -5.99 -14.83
C GLN A 102 0.53 -5.34 -14.30
N LYS A 103 -0.54 -5.40 -15.11
CA LYS A 103 -1.88 -4.97 -14.69
C LYS A 103 -2.35 -5.78 -13.49
N VAL A 104 -2.95 -5.10 -12.53
CA VAL A 104 -3.37 -5.69 -11.25
C VAL A 104 -4.87 -5.62 -11.08
N PHE A 105 -5.46 -6.73 -10.66
CA PHE A 105 -6.83 -6.81 -10.21
C PHE A 105 -6.83 -6.97 -8.68
N LYS A 106 -7.56 -6.11 -7.97
CA LYS A 106 -7.56 -6.14 -6.50
C LYS A 106 -8.82 -6.79 -5.96
N VAL A 107 -8.64 -7.69 -5.01
CA VAL A 107 -9.73 -8.33 -4.26
C VAL A 107 -9.68 -7.83 -2.83
N PHE A 108 -10.78 -7.25 -2.37
CA PHE A 108 -10.91 -6.69 -1.05
C PHE A 108 -11.82 -7.58 -0.20
N TYR A 109 -11.40 -7.85 1.03
CA TYR A 109 -12.28 -8.33 2.08
C TYR A 109 -12.57 -7.18 3.03
N THR A 110 -13.85 -6.89 3.21
CA THR A 110 -14.35 -5.86 4.13
C THR A 110 -15.20 -6.47 5.22
N ARG A 111 -15.15 -5.86 6.40
CA ARG A 111 -16.10 -6.10 7.50
C ARG A 111 -16.60 -4.76 8.00
N ASN A 112 -17.92 -4.59 8.08
CA ASN A 112 -18.56 -3.30 8.36
C ASN A 112 -18.06 -2.19 7.42
N LYS A 113 -17.89 -2.50 6.12
CA LYS A 113 -17.37 -1.57 5.08
C LYS A 113 -15.95 -1.04 5.34
N VAL A 114 -15.21 -1.65 6.27
CA VAL A 114 -13.79 -1.39 6.52
C VAL A 114 -12.96 -2.47 5.85
N VAL A 115 -11.97 -2.10 5.03
CA VAL A 115 -11.04 -3.04 4.42
C VAL A 115 -10.22 -3.74 5.50
N LYS A 116 -10.29 -5.07 5.53
CA LYS A 116 -9.52 -5.91 6.46
C LYS A 116 -8.34 -6.59 5.77
N ARG A 117 -8.51 -6.95 4.50
CA ARG A 117 -7.46 -7.55 3.67
C ARG A 117 -7.63 -7.14 2.22
N THR A 118 -6.51 -7.09 1.52
CA THR A 118 -6.43 -6.88 0.08
C THR A 118 -5.50 -7.90 -0.51
N TRP A 119 -5.95 -8.56 -1.58
CA TRP A 119 -5.14 -9.45 -2.39
C TRP A 119 -5.00 -8.88 -3.78
N VAL A 120 -3.90 -9.21 -4.43
CA VAL A 120 -3.58 -8.74 -5.77
C VAL A 120 -3.50 -9.93 -6.69
N ILE A 121 -4.30 -9.91 -7.75
CA ILE A 121 -4.25 -10.89 -8.82
C ILE A 121 -3.58 -10.22 -10.01
N PHE A 122 -2.73 -10.98 -10.69
CA PHE A 122 -2.12 -10.64 -11.96
C PHE A 122 -2.74 -11.58 -13.01
N PRO A 123 -3.86 -11.19 -13.65
CA PRO A 123 -4.59 -12.09 -14.54
C PRO A 123 -3.72 -12.62 -15.68
N GLU A 124 -2.91 -11.76 -16.30
CA GLU A 124 -2.04 -12.12 -17.43
C GLU A 124 -0.94 -13.13 -17.06
N ALA A 125 -0.55 -13.17 -15.78
CA ALA A 125 0.44 -14.11 -15.28
C ALA A 125 -0.17 -15.28 -14.50
N PHE A 126 -1.50 -15.42 -14.51
CA PHE A 126 -2.22 -16.50 -13.80
C PHE A 126 -1.74 -16.65 -12.36
N CYS A 127 -1.64 -15.51 -11.65
CA CYS A 127 -0.99 -15.46 -10.34
C CYS A 127 -1.80 -14.62 -9.35
N ILE A 128 -1.83 -15.05 -8.09
CA ILE A 128 -2.34 -14.28 -6.95
C ILE A 128 -1.23 -14.07 -5.92
N ALA A 129 -1.05 -12.83 -5.48
CA ALA A 129 -0.19 -12.46 -4.36
C ALA A 129 -1.00 -12.42 -3.05
N THR A 130 -0.48 -13.11 -2.05
CA THR A 130 -1.08 -13.29 -0.72
C THR A 130 -0.07 -12.97 0.38
N ASP A 131 -0.54 -12.92 1.63
CA ASP A 131 0.33 -12.77 2.81
C ASP A 131 1.35 -13.93 2.96
N GLU A 132 1.06 -15.08 2.35
CA GLU A 132 1.86 -16.31 2.41
C GLU A 132 2.69 -16.54 1.13
N GLY A 133 2.75 -15.55 0.24
CA GLY A 133 3.50 -15.61 -1.02
C GLY A 133 2.61 -15.55 -2.27
N ALA A 134 3.22 -15.85 -3.41
CA ALA A 134 2.57 -15.84 -4.72
C ALA A 134 2.23 -17.27 -5.17
N TYR A 135 1.03 -17.46 -5.71
CA TYR A 135 0.51 -18.76 -6.12
C TYR A 135 -0.13 -18.72 -7.50
N LEU A 136 -0.15 -19.85 -8.19
CA LEU A 136 -0.91 -20.00 -9.44
C LEU A 136 -2.40 -19.77 -9.17
N PHE A 137 -3.04 -19.06 -10.10
CA PHE A 137 -4.42 -18.62 -10.02
C PHE A 137 -5.14 -18.86 -11.33
N ASP A 138 -6.23 -19.63 -11.27
CA ASP A 138 -7.12 -19.84 -12.41
C ASP A 138 -7.99 -18.60 -12.62
N VAL A 139 -7.68 -17.81 -13.64
CA VAL A 139 -8.40 -16.58 -14.00
C VAL A 139 -9.87 -16.86 -14.33
N SER A 140 -10.24 -18.07 -14.76
CA SER A 140 -11.64 -18.44 -15.00
C SER A 140 -12.51 -18.32 -13.75
N MET A 141 -11.90 -18.37 -12.55
CA MET A 141 -12.58 -18.12 -11.29
C MET A 141 -13.15 -16.70 -11.24
N LEU A 142 -12.46 -15.69 -11.77
CA LEU A 142 -12.94 -14.31 -11.80
C LEU A 142 -14.14 -14.15 -12.73
N THR A 143 -14.09 -14.74 -13.92
CA THR A 143 -15.22 -14.72 -14.87
C THR A 143 -16.46 -15.37 -14.26
N LYS A 144 -16.30 -16.53 -13.58
CA LYS A 144 -17.42 -17.22 -12.90
C LYS A 144 -18.02 -16.36 -11.78
N LEU A 145 -17.17 -15.68 -11.00
CA LEU A 145 -17.63 -14.78 -9.94
C LEU A 145 -18.37 -13.58 -10.51
N HIS A 146 -17.84 -12.97 -11.57
CA HIS A 146 -18.50 -11.88 -12.27
C HIS A 146 -19.87 -12.31 -12.83
N SER A 147 -19.97 -13.48 -13.46
CA SER A 147 -21.25 -13.97 -13.98
C SER A 147 -22.29 -14.23 -12.88
N LYS A 148 -21.87 -14.71 -11.70
CA LYS A 148 -22.79 -14.98 -10.57
C LYS A 148 -23.16 -13.70 -9.81
N SER A 149 -22.22 -12.76 -9.66
CA SER A 149 -22.40 -11.59 -8.81
C SER A 149 -21.64 -10.39 -9.38
N PRO A 150 -22.10 -9.83 -10.51
CA PRO A 150 -21.39 -8.76 -11.21
C PRO A 150 -21.37 -7.49 -10.36
N LEU A 151 -20.26 -6.76 -10.42
CA LEU A 151 -20.14 -5.46 -9.79
C LEU A 151 -19.98 -4.36 -10.84
N VAL A 152 -20.98 -3.48 -10.89
CA VAL A 152 -20.86 -2.18 -11.55
C VAL A 152 -20.62 -1.14 -10.45
N TYR A 153 -19.55 -0.36 -10.57
CA TYR A 153 -19.22 0.65 -9.59
C TYR A 153 -18.90 2.00 -10.24
N ARG A 154 -18.86 3.04 -9.41
CA ARG A 154 -18.34 4.37 -9.71
C ARG A 154 -17.32 4.75 -8.66
N VAL A 155 -16.35 5.56 -9.08
CA VAL A 155 -15.36 6.17 -8.20
C VAL A 155 -15.75 7.64 -8.03
N ARG A 156 -15.69 8.13 -6.80
CA ARG A 156 -15.88 9.54 -6.47
C ARG A 156 -14.64 10.04 -5.77
N THR A 157 -14.12 11.16 -6.23
CA THR A 157 -13.03 11.88 -5.57
C THR A 157 -13.63 13.06 -4.83
N ASP A 158 -13.36 13.16 -3.54
CA ASP A 158 -13.71 14.31 -2.72
C ASP A 158 -12.45 14.90 -2.10
N THR A 159 -12.49 16.20 -1.83
CA THR A 159 -11.42 16.93 -1.15
C THR A 159 -11.95 17.45 0.17
N LEU A 160 -11.31 17.07 1.27
CA LEU A 160 -11.67 17.49 2.62
C LEU A 160 -10.53 18.33 3.22
N GLY A 161 -10.88 19.31 4.05
CA GLY A 161 -9.94 20.26 4.63
C GLY A 161 -9.28 19.80 5.92
N SER A 162 -9.79 18.72 6.54
CA SER A 162 -9.29 18.26 7.83
C SER A 162 -9.56 16.78 8.11
N ARG A 163 -8.89 16.25 9.13
CA ARG A 163 -9.15 14.91 9.66
C ARG A 163 -10.57 14.78 10.23
N ASP A 164 -11.06 15.81 10.89
CA ASP A 164 -12.41 15.80 11.49
C ASP A 164 -13.49 15.78 10.40
N GLU A 165 -13.29 16.52 9.31
CA GLU A 165 -14.15 16.41 8.12
C GLU A 165 -14.10 15.02 7.51
N PHE A 166 -12.90 14.41 7.42
CA PHE A 166 -12.77 13.02 6.97
C PHE A 166 -13.55 12.03 7.84
N ILE A 167 -13.45 12.13 9.17
CA ILE A 167 -14.17 11.24 10.08
C ILE A 167 -15.69 11.42 9.89
N LYS A 168 -16.19 12.66 9.84
CA LYS A 168 -17.60 12.96 9.59
C LYS A 168 -18.08 12.44 8.23
N PHE A 169 -17.27 12.64 7.19
CA PHE A 169 -17.56 12.11 5.86
C PHE A 169 -17.65 10.58 5.91
N TYR A 170 -16.65 9.90 6.48
CA TYR A 170 -16.60 8.44 6.52
C TYR A 170 -17.80 7.85 7.29
N ASP A 171 -18.14 8.47 8.43
CA ASP A 171 -19.31 8.10 9.21
C ASP A 171 -20.62 8.30 8.46
N SER A 172 -20.72 9.33 7.61
CA SER A 172 -21.90 9.57 6.79
C SER A 172 -22.06 8.52 5.67
N VAL A 173 -20.96 8.05 5.08
CA VAL A 173 -21.01 7.16 3.91
C VAL A 173 -21.04 5.67 4.27
N LYS A 174 -20.47 5.27 5.42
CA LYS A 174 -20.39 3.84 5.80
C LYS A 174 -21.75 3.17 6.01
N ALA A 175 -22.79 3.95 6.31
CA ALA A 175 -24.16 3.46 6.48
C ALA A 175 -24.90 3.32 5.14
N ILE A 176 -24.39 3.89 4.05
CA ILE A 176 -25.04 3.88 2.74
C ILE A 176 -24.82 2.50 2.09
N SER A 177 -25.91 1.85 1.66
CA SER A 177 -25.87 0.49 1.11
C SER A 177 -24.97 0.36 -0.14
N SER A 178 -24.98 1.38 -1.01
CA SER A 178 -24.16 1.42 -2.21
C SER A 178 -22.69 1.72 -1.95
N PHE A 179 -22.31 2.19 -0.75
CA PHE A 179 -20.90 2.39 -0.41
C PHE A 179 -20.17 1.05 -0.31
N LEU A 180 -19.03 0.93 -1.00
CA LEU A 180 -18.17 -0.25 -0.95
C LEU A 180 -17.06 -0.05 0.08
N TYR A 181 -16.20 0.93 -0.19
CA TYR A 181 -15.08 1.32 0.66
C TYR A 181 -14.52 2.66 0.18
N LEU A 182 -13.56 3.21 0.93
CA LEU A 182 -12.71 4.30 0.48
C LEU A 182 -11.24 3.99 0.75
N ASN A 183 -10.35 4.62 0.00
CA ASN A 183 -8.93 4.65 0.33
C ASN A 183 -8.74 5.64 1.50
N GLU A 184 -8.31 5.13 2.65
CA GLU A 184 -8.00 5.99 3.79
C GLU A 184 -6.85 6.94 3.41
N PRO A 185 -6.99 8.26 3.63
CA PRO A 185 -5.94 9.21 3.36
C PRO A 185 -4.77 8.98 4.33
N ASP A 186 -3.55 9.14 3.84
CA ASP A 186 -2.34 9.12 4.68
C ASP A 186 -2.39 10.31 5.65
N VAL A 187 -2.50 10.00 6.94
CA VAL A 187 -2.87 10.92 8.02
C VAL A 187 -1.64 11.65 8.59
N GLY A 188 -1.32 12.80 7.99
CA GLY A 188 -0.63 13.90 8.67
C GLY A 188 -1.51 15.15 8.62
N GLU A 189 -1.42 16.01 9.64
CA GLU A 189 -2.19 17.27 9.69
C GLU A 189 -1.73 18.26 8.61
N GLY A 190 -0.50 18.09 8.16
CA GLY A 190 0.09 18.86 7.09
C GLY A 190 1.50 18.40 6.80
N SER A 191 2.24 19.27 6.15
CA SER A 191 3.62 19.04 5.79
C SER A 191 4.39 20.35 5.71
N PHE A 192 5.70 20.25 5.75
CA PHE A 192 6.60 21.35 5.44
C PHE A 192 7.79 20.81 4.65
N GLU A 193 8.43 21.71 3.91
CA GLU A 193 9.64 21.38 3.16
C GLU A 193 10.87 21.60 4.03
N VAL A 194 11.89 20.76 3.83
CA VAL A 194 13.19 20.86 4.46
C VAL A 194 14.26 20.81 3.38
N LYS A 195 15.17 21.78 3.43
CA LYS A 195 16.35 21.86 2.54
C LYS A 195 17.61 22.04 3.39
N LEU A 196 18.76 21.66 2.84
CA LEU A 196 20.04 22.07 3.45
C LEU A 196 20.35 23.51 3.10
N LYS A 197 20.90 24.25 4.08
CA LYS A 197 21.47 25.57 3.81
C LYS A 197 22.66 25.44 2.86
N ALA A 198 22.72 26.31 1.84
CA ALA A 198 23.79 26.30 0.84
C ALA A 198 25.21 26.40 1.42
N ALA A 199 25.37 27.01 2.60
CA ALA A 199 26.64 27.18 3.30
C ALA A 199 27.14 25.92 4.05
N THR A 200 26.39 24.82 4.05
CA THR A 200 26.73 23.61 4.79
C THR A 200 27.87 22.86 4.09
N LYS A 201 29.07 22.94 4.67
CA LYS A 201 30.31 22.39 4.07
C LYS A 201 30.41 20.87 4.14
N ASN A 202 29.73 20.24 5.11
CA ASN A 202 29.72 18.79 5.32
C ASN A 202 28.29 18.26 5.11
N VAL A 203 27.96 17.93 3.86
CA VAL A 203 26.67 17.32 3.52
C VAL A 203 26.77 15.82 3.80
N PRO A 204 25.95 15.25 4.72
CA PRO A 204 25.90 13.80 4.90
C PRO A 204 25.48 13.11 3.59
N GLU A 205 26.00 11.91 3.31
CA GLU A 205 25.63 11.13 2.11
C GLU A 205 24.11 10.87 2.01
N ASP A 206 23.41 10.84 3.15
CA ASP A 206 21.95 10.70 3.23
C ASP A 206 21.29 11.76 4.12
N ILE A 207 20.95 12.90 3.51
CA ILE A 207 20.20 14.01 4.12
C ILE A 207 18.84 13.53 4.64
N GLY A 208 18.21 12.58 3.94
CA GLY A 208 16.90 12.06 4.30
C GLY A 208 16.92 11.31 5.63
N LEU A 209 17.94 10.47 5.85
CA LEU A 209 18.14 9.80 7.13
C LEU A 209 18.36 10.80 8.27
N ARG A 210 19.16 11.84 8.04
CA ARG A 210 19.38 12.86 9.06
C ARG A 210 18.11 13.62 9.43
N ILE A 211 17.28 13.98 8.45
CA ILE A 211 15.97 14.59 8.73
C ILE A 211 15.09 13.63 9.55
N ILE A 212 15.12 12.33 9.23
CA ILE A 212 14.39 11.33 10.01
C ILE A 212 14.88 11.29 11.46
N ASP A 213 16.20 11.27 11.69
CA ASP A 213 16.77 11.20 13.04
C ASP A 213 16.39 12.42 13.87
N ILE A 214 16.53 13.61 13.27
CA ILE A 214 16.07 14.88 13.82
C ILE A 214 14.58 14.85 14.20
N CYS A 215 13.71 14.46 13.26
CA CYS A 215 12.29 14.39 13.55
C CYS A 215 11.99 13.35 14.64
N ASN A 216 12.80 12.29 14.72
CA ASN A 216 12.66 11.24 15.72
C ASN A 216 13.06 11.67 17.14
N GLU A 217 13.90 12.69 17.28
CA GLU A 217 14.19 13.35 18.57
C GLU A 217 12.97 14.09 19.12
N ILE A 218 12.12 14.63 18.23
CA ILE A 218 10.93 15.43 18.60
C ILE A 218 9.70 14.53 18.80
N LYS A 219 9.47 13.58 17.88
CA LYS A 219 8.31 12.66 17.89
C LYS A 219 8.73 11.29 17.40
N PRO A 220 8.11 10.19 17.86
CA PRO A 220 8.46 8.87 17.34
C PRO A 220 8.21 8.76 15.83
N LYS A 221 9.03 7.97 15.12
CA LYS A 221 8.94 7.68 13.67
C LYS A 221 7.54 7.24 13.16
N THR A 222 6.64 6.84 14.05
CA THR A 222 5.24 6.56 13.72
C THR A 222 4.39 7.81 13.47
N ALA A 223 4.83 8.98 13.94
CA ALA A 223 4.11 10.25 13.87
C ALA A 223 4.44 11.10 12.63
N PHE A 224 5.44 10.69 11.83
CA PHE A 224 5.84 11.43 10.65
C PHE A 224 6.30 10.53 9.50
N ARG A 225 6.40 11.13 8.32
CA ARG A 225 6.98 10.54 7.11
C ARG A 225 7.84 11.58 6.41
N VAL A 226 8.97 11.14 5.88
CA VAL A 226 9.89 11.98 5.11
C VAL A 226 9.95 11.45 3.70
N TYR A 227 9.73 12.33 2.72
CA TYR A 227 9.72 12.00 1.30
C TYR A 227 10.70 12.88 0.57
N PHE A 228 11.42 12.33 -0.41
CA PHE A 228 12.20 13.16 -1.33
C PHE A 228 11.25 13.78 -2.37
N LYS A 229 11.32 15.09 -2.55
CA LYS A 229 10.55 15.80 -3.58
C LYS A 229 11.34 15.76 -4.89
N ASN A 230 10.94 14.88 -5.80
CA ASN A 230 11.47 14.88 -7.16
C ASN A 230 11.07 16.19 -7.85
N GLY A 231 12.05 17.05 -8.14
CA GLY A 231 11.90 18.23 -8.99
C GLY A 231 12.91 18.18 -10.14
N GLU A 232 12.65 18.91 -11.22
CA GLU A 232 13.53 19.01 -12.40
C GLU A 232 14.95 19.56 -12.07
N GLU A 233 15.13 20.15 -10.89
CA GLU A 233 16.39 20.78 -10.42
C GLU A 233 17.36 19.82 -9.68
N ALA A 234 17.13 18.51 -9.71
CA ALA A 234 17.92 17.51 -8.98
C ALA A 234 19.28 17.19 -9.64
N VAL A 235 20.07 18.23 -9.95
CA VAL A 235 21.41 18.09 -10.53
C VAL A 235 22.50 18.04 -9.45
N ASP A 236 22.24 18.54 -8.22
CA ASP A 236 23.17 18.52 -7.09
C ASP A 236 22.50 18.01 -5.80
N SER A 237 23.25 17.21 -5.03
CA SER A 237 22.92 16.78 -3.66
C SER A 237 22.50 17.94 -2.73
N LYS A 238 22.98 19.16 -2.97
CA LYS A 238 22.68 20.36 -2.19
C LYS A 238 21.34 21.03 -2.53
N SER A 239 20.71 20.72 -3.67
CA SER A 239 19.38 21.23 -4.05
C SER A 239 18.23 20.30 -3.66
N LYS A 240 18.53 19.19 -2.98
CA LYS A 240 17.54 18.20 -2.58
C LYS A 240 16.54 18.76 -1.57
N THR A 241 15.27 18.77 -1.96
CA THR A 241 14.17 19.16 -1.11
C THR A 241 13.46 17.92 -0.57
N TYR A 242 13.22 17.89 0.73
CA TYR A 242 12.46 16.83 1.39
C TYR A 242 11.15 17.38 1.93
N VAL A 243 10.09 16.59 1.86
CA VAL A 243 8.79 16.90 2.45
C VAL A 243 8.65 16.07 3.72
N VAL A 244 8.45 16.75 4.86
CA VAL A 244 8.12 16.12 6.13
C VAL A 244 6.62 16.24 6.33
N ARG A 245 5.91 15.10 6.31
CA ARG A 245 4.48 15.02 6.63
C ARG A 245 4.30 14.64 8.09
N CYS A 246 3.61 15.46 8.87
CA CYS A 246 3.53 15.32 10.33
C CYS A 246 2.32 16.07 10.92
N ASP A 247 2.22 16.05 12.26
CA ASP A 247 1.37 16.98 13.00
C ASP A 247 1.98 18.39 13.09
N ARG A 248 1.17 19.40 13.42
CA ARG A 248 1.61 20.79 13.53
C ARG A 248 2.69 20.97 14.62
N SER A 249 2.63 20.18 15.69
CA SER A 249 3.55 20.30 16.83
C SER A 249 5.00 19.93 16.48
N LEU A 250 5.21 18.98 15.57
CA LEU A 250 6.54 18.64 15.05
C LEU A 250 7.08 19.79 14.21
N PHE A 251 6.26 20.37 13.33
CA PHE A 251 6.65 21.53 12.51
C PHE A 251 7.11 22.71 13.36
N GLU A 252 6.38 23.01 14.43
CA GLU A 252 6.71 24.13 15.33
C GLU A 252 8.04 23.91 16.06
N GLN A 253 8.31 22.68 16.49
CA GLN A 253 9.54 22.32 17.20
C GLN A 253 10.75 22.08 16.28
N PHE A 254 10.53 21.83 14.99
CA PHE A 254 11.61 21.59 14.05
C PHE A 254 12.45 22.87 13.87
N SER A 255 13.70 22.83 14.33
CA SER A 255 14.66 23.92 14.16
C SER A 255 16.07 23.37 14.26
N TYR A 256 16.81 23.40 13.14
CA TYR A 256 18.19 22.90 13.09
C TYR A 256 19.11 23.89 12.36
N PRO A 257 20.33 24.14 12.86
CA PRO A 257 21.18 25.23 12.39
C PRO A 257 21.51 25.21 10.89
N ASP A 258 21.60 24.04 10.28
CA ASP A 258 22.03 23.83 8.90
C ASP A 258 20.89 23.44 7.94
N MET A 259 19.65 23.49 8.43
CA MET A 259 18.45 23.22 7.64
C MET A 259 17.58 24.46 7.48
N GLU A 260 17.01 24.61 6.29
CA GLU A 260 15.95 25.58 6.00
C GLU A 260 14.61 24.87 6.13
N LYS A 261 13.79 25.36 7.07
CA LYS A 261 12.41 24.93 7.24
C LYS A 261 11.50 25.82 6.39
N GLY A 262 10.78 25.22 5.45
CA GLY A 262 9.75 25.89 4.66
C GLY A 262 8.48 26.15 5.47
N GLU A 263 7.52 26.85 4.86
CA GLU A 263 6.23 27.14 5.48
C GLU A 263 5.39 25.88 5.71
N TRP A 264 4.46 25.97 6.67
CA TRP A 264 3.48 24.91 6.88
C TRP A 264 2.43 24.90 5.79
N ALA A 265 2.27 23.74 5.17
CA ALA A 265 1.16 23.43 4.29
C ALA A 265 0.18 22.48 5.00
N PRO A 266 -1.06 22.93 5.32
CA PRO A 266 -2.10 22.04 5.83
C PRO A 266 -2.37 20.88 4.88
N ALA A 267 -2.72 19.72 5.44
CA ALA A 267 -3.02 18.55 4.63
C ALA A 267 -4.36 18.73 3.93
N THR A 268 -4.34 18.59 2.61
CA THR A 268 -5.55 18.37 1.82
C THR A 268 -5.85 16.87 1.80
N TYR A 269 -7.05 16.50 2.25
CA TYR A 269 -7.49 15.11 2.30
C TYR A 269 -8.24 14.78 1.00
N ILE A 270 -7.48 14.37 -0.02
CA ILE A 270 -8.07 13.83 -1.24
C ILE A 270 -8.45 12.38 -0.98
N ILE A 271 -9.74 12.10 -1.01
CA ILE A 271 -10.28 10.76 -0.79
C ILE A 271 -10.87 10.21 -2.07
N GLN A 272 -10.63 8.91 -2.30
CA GLN A 272 -11.28 8.16 -3.36
C GLN A 272 -12.22 7.15 -2.73
N SER A 273 -13.51 7.31 -3.01
CA SER A 273 -14.58 6.44 -2.52
C SER A 273 -15.19 5.64 -3.67
N TYR A 274 -15.51 4.38 -3.40
CA TYR A 274 -16.03 3.43 -4.37
C TYR A 274 -17.46 3.04 -4.02
N TRP A 275 -18.33 3.08 -5.02
CA TRP A 275 -19.77 2.93 -4.84
C TRP A 275 -20.35 1.99 -5.88
N ARG A 276 -21.24 1.10 -5.47
CA ARG A 276 -22.11 0.35 -6.38
C ARG A 276 -22.97 1.33 -7.17
N LYS A 277 -23.15 1.07 -8.47
CA LYS A 277 -24.16 1.77 -9.28
C LYS A 277 -25.53 1.15 -9.07
#